data_AF-A0A936LPZ7-F1
#
_entry.id   AF-A0A936LPZ7-F1
#
_cell.length_a   1.000
_cell.length_b   1.000
_cell.length_c   1.000
_cell.angle_alpha   90.00
_cell.angle_beta   90.00
_cell.angle_gamma   90.00
#
_symmetry.space_group_name_H-M   'P 1'
#
loop_
_entity.id
_entity.type
_entity.pdbx_description
1 polymer ?
#
loop_
_entity_poly.entity_id
_entity_poly.type
_entity_poly.pdbx_seq_one_letter_code
_entity_poly.pdbx_strand_id
1 'polypeptide(L)'
;MISIAQDGSLDLNFGMDGIVTSAIGSAHDIGNSVAIQNDGKIVVAGYSGNNLALIRYNHNGSLDHNFGSQGIVITNLGCANASGSSLLLQMDGKIVVGGYCDFPKL
;
A
#
# COMPACT_ATOMS: atom_id res chain seq x y z
N MET A 1 4.60 7.99 1.65
CA MET A 1 5.86 7.25 1.84
C MET A 1 7.01 8.20 1.59
N ILE A 2 8.13 8.03 2.29
CA ILE A 2 9.37 8.79 2.05
C ILE A 2 10.52 7.82 1.79
N SER A 3 11.52 8.25 1.03
CA SER A 3 12.78 7.52 0.84
C SER A 3 13.95 8.31 1.41
N ILE A 4 14.87 7.61 2.06
CA ILE A 4 16.07 8.17 2.69
C ILE A 4 17.30 7.50 2.08
N ALA A 5 18.26 8.29 1.62
CA ALA A 5 19.52 7.83 1.06
C ALA A 5 20.45 7.25 2.14
N GLN A 6 21.52 6.57 1.73
CA GLN A 6 22.45 5.92 2.66
C GLN A 6 23.17 6.89 3.60
N ASP A 7 23.31 8.15 3.20
CA ASP A 7 23.90 9.23 4.01
C ASP A 7 22.88 9.91 4.95
N GLY A 8 21.62 9.47 4.93
CA GLY A 8 20.55 9.98 5.77
C GLY A 8 19.77 11.18 5.18
N SER A 9 20.10 11.66 3.99
CA SER A 9 19.31 12.70 3.32
C SER A 9 18.04 12.13 2.71
N LEU A 10 17.08 12.99 2.33
CA LEU A 10 15.99 12.56 1.45
C LEU A 10 16.59 12.08 0.12
N ASP A 11 16.11 10.93 -0.36
CA ASP A 11 16.47 10.41 -1.69
C ASP A 11 15.60 11.12 -2.74
N LEU A 12 16.16 12.16 -3.36
CA LEU A 12 15.44 12.99 -4.32
C LEU A 12 15.09 12.28 -5.65
N ASN A 13 15.59 11.06 -5.87
CA ASN A 13 15.21 10.25 -7.04
C ASN A 13 13.92 9.45 -6.82
N PHE A 14 13.33 9.54 -5.62
CA PHE A 14 12.13 8.82 -5.24
C PHE A 14 10.91 9.73 -5.20
N GLY A 15 9.92 9.46 -6.07
CA GLY A 15 8.71 10.28 -6.15
C GLY A 15 9.01 11.74 -6.45
N MET A 16 8.36 12.65 -5.72
CA MET A 16 8.58 14.09 -5.80
C MET A 16 9.36 14.53 -4.56
N ASP A 17 10.63 14.89 -4.75
CA ASP A 17 11.53 15.35 -3.68
C ASP A 17 11.69 14.34 -2.52
N GLY A 18 11.74 13.04 -2.84
CA GLY A 18 11.85 11.96 -1.86
C GLY A 18 10.52 11.56 -1.21
N ILE A 19 9.40 12.15 -1.66
CA ILE A 19 8.07 11.94 -1.10
C ILE A 19 7.12 11.37 -2.15
N VAL A 20 6.37 10.36 -1.76
CA VAL A 20 5.25 9.82 -2.53
C VAL A 20 3.96 9.98 -1.72
N THR A 21 3.00 10.67 -2.33
CA THR A 21 1.61 10.74 -1.89
C THR A 21 0.71 10.23 -3.02
N SER A 22 -0.39 9.57 -2.68
CA SER A 22 -1.35 9.08 -3.67
C SER A 22 -2.73 9.06 -3.04
N ALA A 23 -3.69 9.68 -3.70
CA ALA A 23 -5.10 9.57 -3.35
C ALA A 23 -5.66 8.30 -4.00
N ILE A 24 -6.37 7.48 -3.23
CA ILE A 24 -7.05 6.29 -3.75
C ILE A 24 -8.49 6.65 -4.16
N GLY A 25 -9.10 7.62 -3.46
CA GLY A 25 -10.42 8.15 -3.77
C GLY A 25 -10.69 9.44 -3.01
N SER A 26 -11.96 9.68 -2.67
CA SER A 26 -12.40 10.82 -1.86
C SER A 26 -12.52 10.50 -0.36
N ALA A 27 -12.26 9.25 0.02
CA ALA A 27 -12.36 8.79 1.40
C ALA A 27 -11.04 9.03 2.17
N HIS A 28 -11.06 8.71 3.47
CA HIS A 28 -9.84 8.73 4.29
C HIS A 28 -8.97 7.52 3.93
N ASP A 29 -7.71 7.78 3.59
CA ASP A 29 -6.74 6.78 3.16
C ASP A 29 -5.59 6.70 4.17
N ILE A 30 -5.26 5.49 4.64
CA ILE A 30 -4.06 5.25 5.46
C ILE A 30 -3.30 4.04 4.92
N GLY A 31 -2.00 4.17 4.75
CA GLY A 31 -1.06 3.05 4.59
C GLY A 31 -0.45 2.68 5.94
N ASN A 32 -0.62 1.43 6.39
CA ASN A 32 -0.14 0.94 7.68
C ASN A 32 1.14 0.11 7.58
N SER A 33 1.32 -0.60 6.46
CA SER A 33 2.43 -1.55 6.30
C SER A 33 2.98 -1.50 4.88
N VAL A 34 4.28 -1.74 4.73
CA VAL A 34 5.01 -1.68 3.45
C VAL A 34 5.95 -2.87 3.33
N ALA A 35 6.08 -3.41 2.12
CA ALA A 35 7.17 -4.35 1.78
C ALA A 35 7.61 -4.20 0.32
N ILE A 36 8.78 -4.78 0.02
CA ILE A 36 9.43 -4.72 -1.29
C ILE A 36 9.41 -6.12 -1.90
N GLN A 37 8.81 -6.26 -3.08
CA GLN A 37 8.82 -7.50 -3.88
C GLN A 37 10.21 -7.76 -4.47
N ASN A 38 10.47 -9.01 -4.87
CA ASN A 38 11.79 -9.40 -5.43
C ASN A 38 12.19 -8.60 -6.69
N ASP A 39 11.22 -8.04 -7.40
CA ASP A 39 11.44 -7.18 -8.58
C ASP A 39 11.64 -5.70 -8.23
N GLY A 40 11.74 -5.37 -6.95
CA GLY A 40 11.94 -4.01 -6.45
C GLY A 40 10.66 -3.16 -6.38
N LYS A 41 9.50 -3.70 -6.75
CA LYS A 41 8.22 -2.99 -6.55
C LYS A 41 7.86 -2.91 -5.07
N ILE A 42 7.25 -1.80 -4.69
CA ILE A 42 6.91 -1.49 -3.30
C ILE A 42 5.39 -1.62 -3.15
N VAL A 43 4.94 -2.46 -2.22
CA VAL A 43 3.52 -2.62 -1.91
C VAL A 43 3.22 -2.00 -0.55
N VAL A 44 2.20 -1.16 -0.49
CA VAL A 44 1.67 -0.60 0.76
C VAL A 44 0.28 -1.17 0.99
N ALA A 45 0.03 -1.69 2.19
CA ALA A 45 -1.29 -2.12 2.64
C ALA A 45 -1.84 -1.19 3.72
N GLY A 46 -3.16 -1.08 3.75
CA GLY A 46 -3.87 -0.24 4.70
C GLY A 46 -5.37 -0.26 4.44
N TYR A 47 -5.98 0.91 4.43
CA TYR A 47 -7.39 1.06 4.13
C TYR A 47 -7.69 2.33 3.33
N SER A 48 -8.82 2.30 2.63
CA SER A 48 -9.45 3.46 2.00
C SER A 48 -10.93 3.45 2.36
N GLY A 49 -11.38 4.48 3.08
CA GLY A 49 -12.68 4.48 3.74
C GLY A 49 -12.82 3.29 4.68
N ASN A 50 -13.77 2.41 4.41
CA ASN A 50 -14.04 1.24 5.24
C ASN A 50 -13.47 -0.06 4.66
N ASN A 51 -12.70 0.02 3.58
CA ASN A 51 -12.24 -1.14 2.83
C ASN A 51 -10.75 -1.35 2.98
N LEU A 52 -10.32 -2.62 2.95
CA LEU A 52 -8.91 -2.96 2.84
C LEU A 52 -8.39 -2.47 1.48
N ALA A 53 -7.24 -1.81 1.49
CA ALA A 53 -6.64 -1.25 0.29
C ALA A 53 -5.16 -1.65 0.19
N LEU A 54 -4.73 -1.92 -1.05
CA LEU A 54 -3.33 -2.03 -1.43
C LEU A 54 -3.04 -1.01 -2.53
N ILE A 55 -1.84 -0.45 -2.50
CA ILE A 55 -1.28 0.35 -3.57
C ILE A 55 0.13 -0.14 -3.87
N ARG A 56 0.50 -0.21 -5.15
CA ARG A 56 1.83 -0.65 -5.57
C ARG A 56 2.55 0.42 -6.38
N TYR A 57 3.82 0.61 -6.04
CA TYR A 57 4.73 1.54 -6.69
C TYR A 57 5.90 0.78 -7.32
N ASN A 58 6.50 1.37 -8.34
CA ASN A 58 7.81 0.98 -8.84
C ASN A 58 8.91 1.39 -7.84
N HIS A 59 10.13 0.89 -8.04
CA HIS A 59 11.26 1.17 -7.16
C HIS A 59 11.59 2.67 -7.00
N ASN A 60 11.21 3.51 -7.99
CA ASN A 60 11.42 4.96 -7.97
C ASN A 60 10.24 5.72 -7.35
N GLY A 61 9.26 5.03 -6.77
CA GLY A 61 8.09 5.65 -6.13
C GLY A 61 6.97 6.04 -7.09
N SER A 62 7.14 5.88 -8.41
CA SER A 62 6.03 6.06 -9.36
C SER A 62 4.99 4.93 -9.20
N LEU A 63 3.72 5.23 -9.47
CA LEU A 63 2.64 4.24 -9.36
C LEU A 63 2.80 3.12 -10.41
N ASP A 64 2.66 1.86 -9.99
CA ASP A 64 2.67 0.72 -10.92
C ASP A 64 1.27 0.53 -11.52
N HIS A 65 1.00 1.17 -12.65
CA HIS A 65 -0.31 1.10 -13.30
C HIS A 65 -0.73 -0.30 -13.78
N ASN A 66 0.17 -1.30 -13.76
CA ASN A 66 -0.17 -2.69 -14.11
C ASN A 66 -0.68 -3.51 -12.92
N PHE A 67 -0.74 -2.93 -11.71
CA PHE A 67 -1.28 -3.59 -10.53
C PHE A 67 -2.75 -3.25 -10.29
N GLY A 68 -3.60 -4.27 -10.20
CA GLY A 68 -5.03 -4.06 -9.92
C GLY A 68 -5.68 -3.09 -10.91
N SER A 69 -6.38 -2.09 -10.39
CA SER A 69 -6.91 -0.97 -11.16
C SER A 69 -5.97 0.23 -11.05
N GLN A 70 -5.13 0.44 -12.06
CA GLN A 70 -4.22 1.60 -12.15
C GLN A 70 -3.24 1.76 -10.97
N GLY A 71 -2.82 0.66 -10.34
CA GLY A 71 -1.90 0.65 -9.20
C GLY A 71 -2.56 0.38 -7.86
N ILE A 72 -3.90 0.25 -7.83
CA ILE A 72 -4.69 0.18 -6.62
C ILE A 72 -5.57 -1.08 -6.62
N VAL A 73 -5.68 -1.69 -5.44
CA VAL A 73 -6.68 -2.74 -5.16
C VAL A 73 -7.48 -2.31 -3.94
N ILE A 74 -8.79 -2.19 -4.09
CA ILE A 74 -9.73 -1.99 -2.99
C ILE A 74 -10.55 -3.27 -2.84
N THR A 75 -10.56 -3.86 -1.65
CA THR A 75 -11.30 -5.08 -1.36
C THR A 75 -12.34 -4.82 -0.30
N ASN A 76 -13.62 -4.94 -0.67
CA ASN A 76 -14.73 -4.95 0.28
C ASN A 76 -14.88 -6.36 0.86
N LEU A 77 -14.71 -6.48 2.18
CA LEU A 77 -14.80 -7.75 2.91
C LEU A 77 -16.19 -8.00 3.52
N GLY A 78 -17.16 -7.11 3.29
CA GLY A 78 -18.53 -7.21 3.81
C GLY A 78 -18.69 -6.80 5.28
N CYS A 79 -17.69 -6.15 5.87
CA CYS A 79 -17.72 -5.64 7.25
C CYS A 79 -17.86 -4.12 7.30
N ALA A 80 -18.16 -3.59 8.49
CA ALA A 80 -18.35 -2.17 8.72
C ALA A 80 -17.05 -1.38 8.50
N ASN A 81 -15.91 -1.93 8.94
CA ASN A 81 -14.56 -1.39 8.74
C ASN A 81 -13.59 -2.53 8.47
N ALA A 82 -12.64 -2.32 7.56
CA ALA A 82 -11.54 -3.23 7.31
C ALA A 82 -10.21 -2.47 7.22
N SER A 83 -9.15 -3.08 7.71
CA SER A 83 -7.81 -2.51 7.59
C SER A 83 -6.75 -3.60 7.47
N GLY A 84 -5.85 -3.46 6.50
CA GLY A 84 -4.60 -4.21 6.47
C GLY A 84 -3.58 -3.57 7.41
N SER A 85 -3.15 -4.28 8.44
CA SER A 85 -2.19 -3.78 9.45
C SER A 85 -0.80 -4.40 9.30
N SER A 86 -0.71 -5.53 8.60
CA SER A 86 0.54 -6.25 8.36
C SER A 86 0.56 -6.77 6.93
N LEU A 87 1.74 -6.74 6.31
CA LEU A 87 1.95 -7.23 4.95
C LEU A 87 3.19 -8.10 4.91
N LEU A 88 3.08 -9.25 4.27
CA LEU A 88 4.17 -10.18 4.01
C LEU A 88 4.16 -10.60 2.55
N LEU A 89 5.33 -10.92 2.05
CA LEU A 89 5.54 -11.38 0.68
C LEU A 89 5.98 -12.84 0.71
N GLN A 90 5.31 -13.67 -0.09
CA GLN A 90 5.66 -15.07 -0.27
C GLN A 90 6.67 -15.23 -1.42
N MET A 91 7.46 -16.31 -1.39
CA MET A 91 8.49 -16.59 -2.41
C MET A 91 7.92 -16.79 -3.81
N ASP A 92 6.64 -17.15 -3.94
CA ASP A 92 5.93 -17.29 -5.21
C ASP A 92 5.36 -15.96 -5.74
N GLY A 93 5.68 -14.84 -5.08
CA GLY A 93 5.24 -13.49 -5.47
C GLY A 93 3.88 -13.08 -4.93
N LYS A 94 3.20 -13.95 -4.16
CA LYS A 94 1.94 -13.57 -3.51
C LYS A 94 2.15 -12.57 -2.39
N ILE A 95 1.14 -11.72 -2.21
CA ILE A 95 1.05 -10.75 -1.12
C ILE A 95 0.05 -11.28 -0.10
N VAL A 96 0.47 -11.41 1.16
CA VAL A 96 -0.40 -11.79 2.28
C VAL A 96 -0.60 -10.57 3.16
N VAL A 97 -1.85 -10.21 3.40
CA VAL A 97 -2.20 -9.07 4.26
C VAL A 97 -2.97 -9.59 5.47
N GLY A 98 -2.46 -9.29 6.67
CA GLY A 98 -3.14 -9.52 7.93
C GLY A 98 -3.70 -8.22 8.49
N GLY A 99 -4.82 -8.30 9.20
CA GLY A 99 -5.53 -7.13 9.70
C GLY A 99 -6.85 -7.47 10.38
N TYR A 100 -7.78 -6.54 10.42
CA TYR A 100 -9.10 -6.73 11.01
C TYR A 100 -10.24 -6.38 10.04
N CYS A 101 -11.42 -6.89 10.36
CA CYS A 101 -12.67 -6.68 9.65
C CYS A 101 -13.82 -6.76 10.68
N ASP A 102 -14.50 -5.63 10.91
CA ASP A 102 -15.50 -5.48 11.97
C ASP A 102 -16.89 -5.90 11.48
N PHE A 103 -17.25 -7.17 11.69
CA PHE A 103 -18.62 -7.62 11.43
C PHE A 103 -19.58 -7.07 12.49
N PRO A 104 -20.80 -6.65 12.09
CA PRO A 104 -21.83 -6.31 13.06
C PRO A 104 -22.09 -7.53 13.95
N LYS A 105 -22.17 -7.31 15.27
CA LYS A 105 -22.60 -8.34 16.21
C LYS A 105 -24.05 -8.69 15.87
N LEU A 106 -24.33 -9.99 15.71
CA LEU A 106 -25.68 -10.54 15.56
C LEU A 106 -26.52 -10.24 16.81
#